data_AF-A0A2E5NY09-F1
#
_entry.id   AF-A0A2E5NY09-F1
#
_cell.length_a   1.000
_cell.length_b   1.000
_cell.length_c   1.000
_cell.angle_alpha   90.00
_cell.angle_beta   90.00
_cell.angle_gamma   90.00
#
_symmetry.space_group_name_H-M   'P 1'
#
loop_
_entity.id
_entity.type
_entity.pdbx_description
1 polymer ?
#
loop_
_entity_poly.entity_id
_entity_poly.type
_entity_poly.pdbx_seq_one_letter_code
_entity_poly.pdbx_strand_id
1 'polypeptide(L)' 'ISIPICGDDEDSKQIVIRLTAELGFDTVDAGSLSNSILLENLALLMIRLSMKKNLGNEIGFRVLRG' A
#
# COMPACT_ATOMS: atom_id res chain seq x y z
N ILE A 1 5.12 7.77 -3.04
CA ILE A 1 4.17 7.19 -2.07
C ILE A 1 4.41 5.69 -2.07
N SER A 2 4.24 5.02 -0.94
CA SER A 2 4.45 3.57 -0.88
C SER A 2 3.15 2.83 -1.18
N ILE A 3 3.23 1.73 -1.93
CA ILE A 3 2.10 0.85 -2.24
C ILE A 3 2.36 -0.51 -1.57
N PRO A 4 1.63 -0.85 -0.50
CA PRO A 4 1.81 -2.12 0.15
C PRO A 4 1.02 -3.17 -0.61
N ILE A 5 1.61 -4.33 -0.86
CA ILE A 5 0.94 -5.43 -1.55
C ILE A 5 1.10 -6.71 -0.74
N CYS A 6 0.16 -7.64 -0.87
CA CYS A 6 0.28 -8.97 -0.30
C CYS A 6 -0.33 -10.01 -1.24
N GLY A 7 0.14 -11.24 -1.18
CA GLY A 7 -0.36 -12.34 -2.02
C GLY A 7 0.37 -13.65 -1.76
N ASP A 8 -0.30 -14.76 -2.04
CA ASP A 8 0.25 -16.11 -1.84
C ASP A 8 0.86 -16.68 -3.13
N ASP A 9 0.46 -16.18 -4.30
CA ASP A 9 1.05 -16.54 -5.58
C ASP A 9 2.21 -15.60 -5.92
N GLU A 10 3.43 -16.14 -5.90
CA GLU A 10 4.64 -15.33 -6.04
C GLU A 10 4.78 -14.77 -7.47
N ASP A 11 4.44 -15.54 -8.49
CA ASP A 11 4.51 -15.09 -9.89
C ASP A 11 3.57 -13.89 -10.13
N SER A 12 2.31 -13.98 -9.66
CA SER A 12 1.37 -12.85 -9.73
C SER A 12 1.85 -11.65 -8.93
N LYS A 13 2.43 -11.87 -7.74
CA LYS A 13 2.95 -10.78 -6.90
C LYS A 13 4.10 -10.05 -7.59
N GLN A 14 5.03 -10.77 -8.23
CA GLN A 14 6.14 -10.19 -8.99
C GLN A 14 5.67 -9.35 -10.17
N ILE A 15 4.60 -9.78 -10.87
CA ILE A 15 3.98 -8.97 -11.93
C ILE A 15 3.49 -7.62 -11.37
N VAL A 16 2.81 -7.64 -10.22
CA VAL A 16 2.32 -6.41 -9.57
C VAL A 16 3.48 -5.53 -9.12
N ILE A 17 4.51 -6.10 -8.49
CA ILE A 17 5.71 -5.36 -8.03
C ILE A 17 6.37 -4.62 -9.19
N ARG A 18 6.54 -5.32 -10.32
CA ARG A 18 7.16 -4.72 -11.50
C ARG A 18 6.30 -3.59 -12.06
N LEU A 19 4.98 -3.81 -12.18
CA LEU A 19 4.06 -2.81 -12.68
C LEU A 19 4.07 -1.54 -11.81
N THR A 20 3.98 -1.69 -10.48
CA THR A 20 3.97 -0.54 -9.57
C THR A 20 5.31 0.19 -9.56
N ALA A 21 6.43 -0.53 -9.70
CA ALA A 21 7.75 0.07 -9.87
C ALA A 21 7.88 0.85 -11.20
N GLU A 22 7.39 0.30 -12.31
CA GLU A 22 7.38 0.98 -13.62
C GLU A 22 6.55 2.28 -13.61
N LEU A 23 5.51 2.34 -12.76
CA LEU A 23 4.71 3.54 -12.52
C LEU A 23 5.38 4.54 -11.54
N GLY A 24 6.56 4.23 -11.00
CA GLY A 24 7.32 5.10 -10.10
C GLY A 24 6.89 5.03 -8.63
N PHE A 25 6.16 4.00 -8.23
CA PHE A 25 5.77 3.80 -6.84
C PHE A 25 6.81 3.00 -6.04
N ASP A 26 6.87 3.25 -4.73
CA ASP A 26 7.67 2.45 -3.81
C ASP A 26 6.85 1.25 -3.35
N THR A 27 7.04 0.10 -3.99
CA THR A 27 6.30 -1.11 -3.64
C THR A 27 6.85 -1.72 -2.36
N VAL A 28 5.95 -2.07 -1.44
CA VAL A 28 6.29 -2.68 -0.16
C VAL A 28 5.60 -4.04 -0.10
N ASP A 29 6.37 -5.12 -0.16
CA ASP A 29 5.82 -6.46 0.03
C ASP A 29 5.47 -6.67 1.51
N ALA A 30 4.18 -6.86 1.78
CA ALA A 30 3.62 -7.14 3.09
C ALA A 30 3.41 -8.66 3.32
N GLY A 31 3.87 -9.52 2.41
CA GLY A 31 3.87 -10.98 2.57
C GLY A 31 2.62 -11.66 2.04
N SER A 32 2.14 -12.68 2.77
CA SER A 32 1.01 -13.54 2.39
C SER A 32 -0.32 -12.79 2.35
N LEU A 33 -1.29 -13.33 1.60
CA LEU A 33 -2.62 -12.75 1.45
C LEU A 33 -3.37 -12.62 2.79
N SER A 34 -3.02 -13.43 3.79
CA SER A 34 -3.52 -13.29 5.17
C SER A 34 -3.29 -11.89 5.77
N ASN A 35 -2.31 -11.14 5.28
CA ASN A 35 -2.02 -9.78 5.73
C ASN A 35 -2.91 -8.71 5.06
N SER A 36 -3.80 -9.08 4.13
CA SER A 36 -4.74 -8.16 3.46
C SER A 36 -5.55 -7.33 4.45
N ILE A 37 -5.99 -7.94 5.56
CA ILE A 37 -6.76 -7.25 6.60
C ILE A 37 -6.00 -6.06 7.21
N LEU A 38 -4.67 -6.11 7.25
CA LEU A 38 -3.85 -4.99 7.73
C LEU A 38 -3.84 -3.84 6.71
N LEU A 39 -3.79 -4.16 5.41
CA LEU A 39 -3.81 -3.18 4.33
C LEU A 39 -5.19 -2.50 4.22
N GLU A 40 -6.27 -3.27 4.38
CA GLU A 40 -7.64 -2.74 4.44
C GLU A 40 -7.84 -1.78 5.62
N ASN A 41 -7.30 -2.14 6.79
CA ASN A 41 -7.34 -1.28 7.97
C ASN A 41 -6.50 0.00 7.78
N LEU A 42 -5.37 -0.07 7.07
CA LEU A 42 -4.58 1.11 6.71
C LEU A 42 -5.39 2.04 5.79
N ALA A 43 -6.07 1.51 4.77
CA ALA A 43 -6.94 2.30 3.90
C ALA A 43 -8.09 2.96 4.68
N LEU A 44 -8.72 2.23 5.61
CA LEU A 44 -9.75 2.79 6.49
C LEU A 44 -9.22 3.94 7.35
N LEU A 45 -8.00 3.81 7.89
CA LEU A 45 -7.34 4.87 8.63
C LEU A 45 -7.13 6.11 7.74
N MET A 46 -6.65 5.92 6.51
CA MET A 46 -6.47 7.01 5.54
C MET A 46 -7.79 7.73 5.26
N ILE A 47 -8.89 7.01 5.03
CA ILE A 47 -10.22 7.61 4.83
C ILE A 47 -10.61 8.47 6.04
N ARG A 48 -10.43 7.95 7.27
CA ARG A 48 -10.75 8.69 8.50
C ARG A 48 -9.91 9.95 8.65
N LEU A 49 -8.62 9.90 8.33
CA LEU A 49 -7.72 11.04 8.37
C LEU A 49 -8.10 12.10 7.33
N SER A 50 -8.42 11.67 6.12
CA SER A 50 -8.91 12.54 5.05
C SER A 50 -10.17 13.30 5.47
N MET A 51 -11.17 12.59 6.02
CA MET A 51 -12.46 13.16 6.40
C MET A 51 -12.43 13.99 7.69
N LYS A 52 -11.71 13.54 8.73
CA LYS A 52 -11.83 14.12 10.09
C LYS A 52 -10.74 15.14 10.43
N LYS A 53 -9.64 15.19 9.67
CA LYS A 53 -8.48 16.03 9.99
C LYS A 53 -8.19 17.13 8.97
N ASN A 54 -9.09 17.38 8.02
CA ASN A 54 -8.91 18.36 6.93
C ASN A 54 -7.59 18.18 6.15
N LEU A 55 -7.08 16.94 6.09
CA LEU A 55 -5.84 16.64 5.35
C LEU A 55 -6.07 16.58 3.83
N GLY A 56 -7.34 16.65 3.39
CA GLY A 56 -7.71 16.55 1.98
C GLY A 56 -7.81 15.10 1.49
N ASN A 57 -8.21 14.93 0.24
CA ASN A 57 -8.35 13.64 -0.44
C ASN A 57 -7.04 13.13 -1.07
N GLU A 58 -5.99 13.94 -1.09
CA GLU A 58 -4.70 13.61 -1.70
C GLU A 58 -3.66 13.19 -0.66
N ILE A 59 -4.05 12.29 0.25
CA ILE A 59 -3.17 11.83 1.33
C ILE A 59 -2.72 10.39 1.10
N GLY A 60 -1.50 10.10 1.53
CA GLY A 60 -0.84 8.83 1.34
C GLY A 60 0.15 8.53 2.44
N PHE A 61 0.72 7.32 2.41
CA PHE A 61 1.78 6.93 3.33
C PHE A 61 3.09 6.68 2.57
N ARG A 62 4.22 6.84 3.27
CA ARG A 62 5.55 6.54 2.74
C ARG A 62 6.35 5.80 3.80
N VAL A 63 6.95 4.68 3.43
CA VAL A 63 7.95 3.99 4.25
C VAL A 63 9.27 4.71 4.09
N LEU A 64 9.82 5.21 5.20
CA LEU A 64 11.16 5.80 5.24
C LEU A 64 12.15 4.69 5.61
N ARG A 65 13.22 4.56 4.82
CA ARG A 65 14.32 3.62 5.05
C ARG A 65 15.57 4.45 5.35
N GLY A 66 16.27 4.08 6.43
CA GLY A 66 17.52 4.73 6.85
C GLY A 66 18.74 4.14 6.15
#